data_AF-A0A7L7W4G3-F1
#
_entry.id   AF-A0A7L7W4G3-F1
#
_cell.length_a   1.000
_cell.length_b   1.000
_cell.length_c   1.000
_cell.angle_alpha   90.00
_cell.angle_beta   90.00
_cell.angle_gamma   90.00
#
_symmetry.space_group_name_H-M   'P 1'
#
loop_
_entity.id
_entity.type
_entity.pdbx_description
1 polymer ?
#
loop_
_entity_poly.entity_id
_entity_poly.type
_entity_poly.pdbx_seq_one_letter_code
_entity_poly.pdbx_strand_id
1 'polypeptide(L)'
;MNSLSRNRVQRGIPTGGQFAAERHSDPTIALSAPPAKNWGEVNLQEGSRTPWGQAQEVRHYAPGIAVVTCAGHGGIKLSPERNREVPPSLRRSSGWYEEDCEFQIAGMYFPEETRPCAATGHTRDWELDEWKDYCRSSVRGWFPDGYEKATGETVLPGQSSVRDRETWLAAHADEWVCRSATDLGDGTVAVTATRHGEEKRFVVPREEYSTRTENTELGAEKTFIVDPTRHRELPPEPVKPKTPAPRFHGVDTSALTDLQRSRANNELCKRWRSEDGRVRTMREIIEDEGITGKTAYTSNGKTEYHLSSYANVEDSSGYSFPVSKALWDAVEAPDRRTEAQRAGQKADRAFERWQNADGNDRKKAKAAYEKLAAEADQARARERDAAQ
;
A
#
# COMPACT_ATOMS: atom_id res chain seq x y z
N MET A 1 7.35 -20.48 79.29
CA MET A 1 6.36 -21.50 79.66
C MET A 1 5.92 -22.22 78.39
N ASN A 2 6.12 -23.55 78.36
CA ASN A 2 5.70 -24.53 77.33
C ASN A 2 6.23 -24.32 75.90
N SER A 3 6.67 -25.31 75.12
CA SER A 3 6.75 -26.76 75.30
C SER A 3 7.39 -27.37 74.04
N LEU A 4 8.37 -28.25 74.25
CA LEU A 4 8.71 -29.44 73.45
C LEU A 4 9.30 -29.33 72.03
N SER A 5 10.63 -29.50 72.02
CA SER A 5 11.39 -30.34 71.09
C SER A 5 10.70 -31.70 70.84
N ARG A 6 10.68 -32.18 69.59
CA ARG A 6 11.37 -33.43 69.19
C ARG A 6 11.18 -33.79 67.72
N ASN A 7 12.33 -34.09 67.11
CA ASN A 7 12.55 -34.86 65.90
C ASN A 7 11.58 -36.03 65.76
N ARG A 8 10.91 -36.14 64.61
CA ARG A 8 10.18 -37.35 64.24
C ARG A 8 11.17 -38.36 63.67
N VAL A 9 11.33 -39.45 64.41
CA VAL A 9 12.10 -40.66 64.10
C VAL A 9 11.52 -41.36 62.88
N GLN A 10 12.39 -41.74 61.93
CA GLN A 10 12.13 -42.79 60.95
C GLN A 10 12.09 -44.15 61.65
N ARG A 11 11.05 -44.96 61.41
CA ARG A 11 11.17 -46.41 61.24
C ARG A 11 9.86 -47.04 60.75
N GLY A 12 10.01 -47.85 59.71
CA GLY A 12 8.98 -48.76 59.20
C GLY A 12 9.20 -49.09 57.72
N ILE A 13 10.24 -49.86 57.39
CA ILE A 13 10.28 -50.60 56.12
C ILE A 13 9.35 -51.80 56.32
N PRO A 14 8.32 -52.02 55.48
CA PRO A 14 7.58 -53.27 55.50
C PRO A 14 8.51 -54.39 55.01
N THR A 15 9.06 -55.17 55.94
CA THR A 15 9.64 -56.49 55.67
C THR A 15 8.51 -57.51 55.72
N GLY A 16 8.21 -58.16 54.60
CA GLY A 16 7.25 -59.28 54.55
C GLY A 16 6.16 -59.06 53.51
N GLY A 17 6.50 -59.24 52.23
CA GLY A 17 5.56 -59.27 51.12
C GLY A 17 6.23 -59.95 49.93
N GLN A 18 5.49 -60.83 49.26
CA GLN A 18 5.94 -61.83 48.28
C GLN A 18 6.52 -61.26 46.96
N PHE A 19 6.89 -59.99 46.93
CA PHE A 19 7.29 -59.24 45.73
C PHE A 19 8.72 -58.68 45.79
N ALA A 20 9.51 -59.03 46.82
CA ALA A 20 10.86 -58.52 47.01
C ALA A 20 11.95 -59.20 46.14
N ALA A 21 11.64 -59.60 44.90
CA ALA A 21 12.61 -60.25 44.01
C ALA A 21 12.38 -60.06 42.50
N GLU A 22 11.72 -58.99 42.05
CA GLU A 22 11.72 -58.63 40.63
C GLU A 22 12.29 -57.23 40.41
N ARG A 23 13.30 -57.14 39.53
CA ARG A 23 13.76 -55.86 39.00
C ARG A 23 12.63 -55.27 38.18
N HIS A 24 11.95 -54.26 38.72
CA HIS A 24 11.13 -53.40 37.88
C HIS A 24 12.06 -52.65 36.92
N SER A 25 12.04 -53.02 35.65
CA SER A 25 12.51 -52.13 34.60
C SER A 25 11.57 -50.93 34.58
N ASP A 26 12.10 -49.72 34.79
CA ASP A 26 11.37 -48.50 34.48
C ASP A 26 10.85 -48.61 33.05
N PRO A 27 9.53 -48.43 32.80
CA PRO A 27 9.08 -48.32 31.44
C PRO A 27 9.69 -47.04 30.87
N THR A 28 10.63 -47.18 29.94
CA THR A 28 11.06 -46.10 29.07
C THR A 28 9.85 -45.70 28.22
N ILE A 29 8.98 -44.85 28.77
CA ILE A 29 7.98 -44.14 27.99
C ILE A 29 8.75 -43.06 27.25
N ALA A 30 9.22 -43.39 26.04
CA ALA A 30 9.60 -42.38 25.08
C ALA A 30 8.33 -41.58 24.76
N LEU A 31 8.20 -40.38 25.32
CA LEU A 31 7.22 -39.41 24.84
C LEU A 31 7.56 -39.15 23.37
N SER A 32 6.75 -39.70 22.45
CA SER A 32 6.89 -39.34 21.04
C SER A 32 6.77 -37.83 20.94
N ALA A 33 7.67 -37.19 20.20
CA ALA A 33 7.57 -35.76 19.94
C ALA A 33 6.13 -35.43 19.52
N PRO A 34 5.53 -34.35 20.06
CA PRO A 34 4.17 -33.97 19.68
C PRO A 34 4.10 -33.87 18.16
N PRO A 35 2.97 -34.28 17.53
CA PRO A 35 2.83 -34.20 16.09
C PRO A 35 3.12 -32.78 15.63
N ALA A 36 3.90 -32.65 14.55
CA ALA A 36 4.26 -31.36 14.00
C ALA A 36 3.00 -30.52 13.77
N LYS A 37 3.02 -29.28 14.28
CA LYS A 37 1.89 -28.36 14.17
C LYS A 37 1.52 -28.16 12.70
N ASN A 38 0.26 -28.38 12.35
CA ASN A 38 -0.23 -28.11 11.00
C ASN A 38 -0.32 -26.59 10.80
N TRP A 39 0.60 -26.05 10.01
CA TRP A 39 0.67 -24.63 9.68
C TRP A 39 -0.21 -24.22 8.51
N GLY A 40 -0.99 -25.16 7.95
CA GLY A 40 -1.83 -24.91 6.77
C GLY A 40 -1.02 -24.60 5.53
N GLU A 41 -1.73 -24.17 4.48
CA GLU A 41 -1.15 -23.82 3.19
C GLU A 41 -1.66 -22.46 2.73
N VAL A 42 -0.88 -21.83 1.84
CA VAL A 42 -1.29 -20.63 1.12
C VAL A 42 -1.35 -21.00 -0.35
N ASN A 43 -2.55 -20.95 -0.94
CA ASN A 43 -2.76 -21.32 -2.35
C ASN A 43 -2.60 -20.09 -3.24
N LEU A 44 -1.35 -19.68 -3.48
CA LEU A 44 -1.00 -18.56 -4.34
C LEU A 44 -0.06 -19.00 -5.47
N GLN A 45 -0.27 -18.39 -6.63
CA GLN A 45 0.53 -18.56 -7.85
C GLN A 45 0.63 -17.23 -8.59
N GLU A 46 1.55 -17.10 -9.53
CA GLU A 46 1.63 -15.93 -10.41
C GLU A 46 0.26 -15.67 -11.09
N GLY A 47 -0.10 -14.39 -11.18
CA GLY A 47 -1.42 -13.93 -11.63
C GLY A 47 -2.52 -13.97 -10.56
N SER A 48 -2.26 -14.50 -9.36
CA SER A 48 -3.23 -14.46 -8.26
C SER A 48 -3.58 -13.04 -7.87
N ARG A 49 -4.84 -12.80 -7.50
CA ARG A 49 -5.29 -11.50 -7.00
C ARG A 49 -4.80 -11.29 -5.57
N THR A 50 -4.12 -10.17 -5.36
CA THR A 50 -3.63 -9.70 -4.06
C THR A 50 -4.21 -8.31 -3.77
N PRO A 51 -4.07 -7.78 -2.55
CA PRO A 51 -4.46 -6.39 -2.25
C PRO A 51 -3.78 -5.34 -3.15
N TRP A 52 -2.59 -5.65 -3.68
CA TRP A 52 -1.78 -4.73 -4.48
C TRP A 52 -1.84 -5.00 -6.00
N GLY A 53 -2.76 -5.86 -6.44
CA GLY A 53 -2.91 -6.24 -7.84
C GLY A 53 -2.58 -7.70 -8.11
N GLN A 54 -2.26 -8.02 -9.37
CA GLN A 54 -1.88 -9.39 -9.74
C GLN A 54 -0.44 -9.67 -9.29
N ALA A 55 -0.24 -10.80 -8.62
CA ALA A 55 1.10 -11.27 -8.26
C ALA A 55 1.92 -11.52 -9.53
N GLN A 56 3.05 -10.85 -9.66
CA GLN A 56 4.04 -11.09 -10.71
C GLN A 56 5.01 -12.21 -10.31
N GLU A 57 5.39 -12.24 -9.03
CA GLU A 57 6.16 -13.34 -8.44
C GLU A 57 5.45 -13.84 -7.18
N VAL A 58 5.49 -15.16 -6.96
CA VAL A 58 5.04 -15.80 -5.72
C VAL A 58 6.11 -16.77 -5.25
N ARG A 59 6.56 -16.62 -4.00
CA ARG A 59 7.53 -17.53 -3.37
C ARG A 59 6.97 -18.11 -2.09
N HIS A 60 6.95 -19.43 -2.00
CA HIS A 60 6.53 -20.17 -0.81
C HIS A 60 7.77 -20.52 0.01
N TYR A 61 7.89 -19.94 1.20
CA TYR A 61 9.09 -20.08 2.04
C TYR A 61 8.94 -21.17 3.10
N ALA A 62 7.72 -21.38 3.59
CA ALA A 62 7.39 -22.41 4.55
C ALA A 62 5.90 -22.77 4.45
N PRO A 63 5.46 -23.91 5.01
CA PRO A 63 4.05 -24.20 5.15
C PRO A 63 3.29 -23.02 5.78
N GLY A 64 2.30 -22.54 5.03
CA GLY A 64 1.46 -21.41 5.41
C GLY A 64 2.09 -20.03 5.27
N ILE A 65 3.24 -19.88 4.60
CA ILE A 65 3.91 -18.60 4.38
C ILE A 65 4.30 -18.43 2.91
N ALA A 66 3.76 -17.38 2.28
CA ALA A 66 4.11 -17.00 0.91
C ALA A 66 4.36 -15.50 0.79
N VAL A 67 5.36 -15.10 0.01
CA VAL A 67 5.62 -13.70 -0.34
C VAL A 67 5.22 -13.48 -1.79
N VAL A 68 4.63 -12.31 -2.05
CA VAL A 68 4.22 -11.90 -3.39
C VAL A 68 4.86 -10.56 -3.74
N THR A 69 5.25 -10.41 -5.00
CA THR A 69 5.65 -9.12 -5.59
C THR A 69 4.70 -8.82 -6.75
N CYS A 70 4.24 -7.58 -6.83
CA CYS A 70 3.37 -7.02 -7.86
C CYS A 70 4.06 -5.81 -8.52
N ALA A 71 3.43 -5.20 -9.53
CA ALA A 71 4.04 -4.21 -10.43
C ALA A 71 4.69 -2.97 -9.77
N GLY A 72 4.42 -2.70 -8.50
CA GLY A 72 5.12 -1.67 -7.74
C GLY A 72 4.99 -1.83 -6.22
N HIS A 73 4.60 -3.03 -5.76
CA HIS A 73 4.36 -3.30 -4.35
C HIS A 73 4.32 -4.82 -4.10
N GLY A 74 4.45 -5.29 -2.88
CA GLY A 74 4.27 -6.69 -2.47
C GLY A 74 3.85 -6.85 -1.01
N GLY A 75 3.99 -8.08 -0.54
CA GLY A 75 3.78 -8.41 0.86
C GLY A 75 3.82 -9.90 1.16
N ILE A 76 3.56 -10.24 2.41
CA ILE A 76 3.55 -11.62 2.92
C ILE A 76 2.13 -12.07 3.26
N LYS A 77 1.79 -13.27 2.82
CA LYS A 77 0.56 -13.97 3.18
C LYS A 77 0.87 -15.05 4.21
N LEU A 78 0.15 -14.97 5.32
CA LEU A 78 0.05 -16.05 6.29
C LEU A 78 -1.22 -16.88 6.05
N SER A 79 -1.12 -18.20 6.18
CA SER A 79 -2.28 -19.08 6.33
C SER A 79 -3.10 -18.68 7.56
N PRO A 80 -4.38 -19.09 7.65
CA PRO A 80 -5.17 -18.87 8.87
C PRO A 80 -4.49 -19.42 10.13
N GLU A 81 -3.79 -20.54 10.04
CA GLU A 81 -3.09 -21.21 11.14
C GLU A 81 -1.90 -20.38 11.63
N ARG A 82 -1.03 -19.90 10.73
CA ARG A 82 0.06 -18.98 11.06
C ARG A 82 -0.48 -17.65 11.60
N ASN A 83 -1.48 -17.09 10.94
CA ASN A 83 -2.04 -15.79 11.30
C ASN A 83 -2.67 -15.78 12.71
N ARG A 84 -3.17 -16.93 13.20
CA ARG A 84 -3.71 -17.07 14.57
C ARG A 84 -2.65 -16.96 15.66
N GLU A 85 -1.37 -17.19 15.37
CA GLU A 85 -0.30 -17.03 16.37
C GLU A 85 0.11 -15.57 16.54
N VAL A 86 -0.12 -14.73 15.51
CA VAL A 86 0.11 -13.30 15.63
C VAL A 86 -0.91 -12.74 16.64
N PRO A 87 -0.50 -12.00 17.68
CA PRO A 87 -1.40 -11.43 18.67
C PRO A 87 -2.46 -10.52 18.03
N PRO A 88 -3.70 -10.48 18.56
CA PRO A 88 -4.79 -9.70 17.96
C PRO A 88 -4.46 -8.21 17.73
N SER A 89 -3.60 -7.60 18.54
CA SER A 89 -3.20 -6.19 18.39
C SER A 89 -2.32 -5.92 17.17
N LEU A 90 -1.71 -6.95 16.57
CA LEU A 90 -0.88 -6.86 15.36
C LEU A 90 -1.42 -7.70 14.19
N ARG A 91 -2.41 -8.56 14.44
CA ARG A 91 -2.97 -9.48 13.45
C ARG A 91 -3.74 -8.76 12.36
N ARG A 92 -3.49 -9.10 11.09
CA ARG A 92 -4.33 -8.66 9.97
C ARG A 92 -5.41 -9.70 9.69
N SER A 93 -6.67 -9.26 9.63
CA SER A 93 -7.82 -10.17 9.46
C SER A 93 -7.78 -10.94 8.13
N SER A 94 -7.26 -10.31 7.08
CA SER A 94 -7.03 -10.93 5.77
C SER A 94 -5.84 -11.90 5.76
N GLY A 95 -4.97 -11.83 6.77
CA GLY A 95 -3.66 -12.50 6.81
C GLY A 95 -2.69 -12.05 5.72
N TRP A 96 -2.97 -10.94 5.06
CA TRP A 96 -2.01 -10.21 4.21
C TRP A 96 -1.33 -9.14 5.05
N TYR A 97 -0.03 -9.00 4.86
CA TYR A 97 0.83 -8.01 5.50
C TYR A 97 1.64 -7.31 4.42
N GLU A 98 1.47 -5.99 4.33
CA GLU A 98 2.18 -5.05 3.46
C GLU A 98 3.71 -5.04 3.67
N GLU A 99 4.49 -4.83 2.60
CA GLU A 99 5.94 -5.06 2.61
C GLU A 99 6.79 -4.02 3.38
N ASP A 100 6.39 -2.74 3.39
CA ASP A 100 7.18 -1.63 3.94
C ASP A 100 7.13 -1.58 5.47
N CYS A 101 6.00 -1.95 6.07
CA CYS A 101 5.83 -1.88 7.52
C CYS A 101 5.26 -3.14 8.16
N GLU A 102 4.29 -3.81 7.53
CA GLU A 102 3.55 -4.90 8.18
C GLU A 102 4.26 -6.25 8.07
N PHE A 103 5.14 -6.42 7.08
CA PHE A 103 5.91 -7.65 6.86
C PHE A 103 6.68 -8.06 8.11
N GLN A 104 7.27 -7.07 8.80
CA GLN A 104 8.07 -7.31 9.99
C GLN A 104 7.23 -7.84 11.16
N ILE A 105 5.90 -7.72 11.14
CA ILE A 105 5.02 -8.42 12.08
C ILE A 105 5.15 -9.93 11.88
N ALA A 106 5.04 -10.43 10.64
CA ALA A 106 5.26 -11.84 10.34
C ALA A 106 6.69 -12.27 10.71
N GLY A 107 7.68 -11.41 10.44
CA GLY A 107 9.07 -11.66 10.80
C GLY A 107 9.34 -11.75 12.30
N MET A 108 8.61 -10.98 13.11
CA MET A 108 8.72 -11.01 14.57
C MET A 108 8.20 -12.33 15.17
N TYR A 109 7.16 -12.94 14.57
CA TYR A 109 6.55 -14.18 15.08
C TYR A 109 7.04 -15.46 14.40
N PHE A 110 7.58 -15.36 13.19
CA PHE A 110 8.10 -16.49 12.40
C PHE A 110 9.49 -16.18 11.82
N PRO A 111 10.48 -15.82 12.68
CA PRO A 111 11.75 -15.29 12.21
C PRO A 111 12.56 -16.31 11.40
N GLU A 112 12.50 -17.60 11.73
CA GLU A 112 13.26 -18.63 11.00
C GLU A 112 12.74 -18.80 9.57
N GLU A 113 11.41 -18.82 9.40
CA GLU A 113 10.78 -19.02 8.09
C GLU A 113 10.78 -17.77 7.23
N THR A 114 10.80 -16.60 7.84
CA THR A 114 10.78 -15.31 7.14
C THR A 114 12.17 -14.74 6.88
N ARG A 115 13.20 -15.16 7.61
CA ARG A 115 14.59 -14.70 7.36
C ARG A 115 15.02 -14.85 5.90
N PRO A 116 14.74 -15.98 5.19
CA PRO A 116 15.08 -16.10 3.77
C PRO A 116 14.29 -15.16 2.85
N CYS A 117 13.14 -14.66 3.30
CA CYS A 117 12.35 -13.66 2.56
C CYS A 117 13.02 -12.28 2.58
N ALA A 118 13.81 -11.97 3.61
CA ALA A 118 14.48 -10.68 3.71
C ALA A 118 15.38 -10.41 2.49
N ALA A 119 15.93 -11.46 1.88
CA ALA A 119 16.78 -11.37 0.69
C ALA A 119 16.03 -11.01 -0.62
N THR A 120 14.70 -11.12 -0.68
CA THR A 120 13.93 -10.77 -1.90
C THR A 120 13.53 -9.30 -2.01
N GLY A 121 13.80 -8.50 -0.97
CA GLY A 121 13.62 -7.04 -0.98
C GLY A 121 14.79 -6.27 -0.37
N HIS A 122 15.66 -6.92 0.41
CA HIS A 122 16.87 -6.34 0.97
C HIS A 122 18.11 -6.99 0.38
N THR A 123 19.12 -6.19 0.06
CA THR A 123 20.42 -6.65 -0.51
C THR A 123 21.34 -7.28 0.53
N ARG A 124 20.82 -7.63 1.72
CA ARG A 124 21.59 -8.07 2.88
C ARG A 124 21.17 -9.48 3.28
N ASP A 125 22.15 -10.36 3.42
CA ASP A 125 21.98 -11.62 4.15
C ASP A 125 21.93 -11.30 5.66
N TRP A 126 20.79 -11.59 6.29
CA TRP A 126 20.58 -11.33 7.71
C TRP A 126 20.88 -12.57 8.53
N GLU A 127 21.67 -12.41 9.59
CA GLU A 127 21.74 -13.42 10.65
C GLU A 127 20.41 -13.49 11.40
N LEU A 128 20.09 -14.64 12.00
CA LEU A 128 18.75 -14.86 12.59
C LEU A 128 18.44 -13.85 13.70
N ASP A 129 19.41 -13.56 14.57
CA ASP A 129 19.20 -12.62 15.67
C ASP A 129 19.13 -11.17 15.20
N GLU A 130 19.92 -10.80 14.17
CA GLU A 130 19.79 -9.49 13.52
C GLU A 130 18.41 -9.31 12.87
N TRP A 131 17.88 -10.35 12.23
CA TRP A 131 16.54 -10.32 11.63
C TRP A 131 15.43 -10.16 12.67
N LYS A 132 15.53 -10.87 13.81
CA LYS A 132 14.60 -10.71 14.93
C LYS A 132 14.63 -9.28 15.48
N ASP A 133 15.82 -8.75 15.72
CA ASP A 133 15.99 -7.41 16.27
C ASP A 133 15.49 -6.33 15.31
N TYR A 134 15.75 -6.49 14.01
CA TYR A 134 15.23 -5.61 12.96
C TYR A 134 13.70 -5.65 12.92
N CYS A 135 13.11 -6.84 12.87
CA CYS A 135 11.65 -7.00 12.80
C CYS A 135 10.98 -6.39 14.04
N ARG A 136 11.52 -6.70 15.23
CA ARG A 136 11.03 -6.15 16.49
C ARG A 136 11.12 -4.62 16.52
N SER A 137 12.24 -4.06 16.08
CA SER A 137 12.45 -2.61 16.04
C SER A 137 11.53 -1.92 15.03
N SER A 138 11.31 -2.53 13.86
CA SER A 138 10.37 -2.02 12.85
C SER A 138 8.93 -2.02 13.38
N VAL A 139 8.48 -3.13 13.96
CA VAL A 139 7.12 -3.24 14.52
C VAL A 139 6.91 -2.25 15.66
N ARG A 140 7.89 -2.09 16.55
CA ARG A 140 7.87 -1.06 17.60
C ARG A 140 7.80 0.35 16.99
N GLY A 141 8.54 0.59 15.92
CA GLY A 141 8.62 1.87 15.23
C GLY A 141 7.29 2.29 14.59
N TRP A 142 6.67 1.40 13.83
CA TRP A 142 5.46 1.68 13.03
C TRP A 142 4.14 1.40 13.76
N PHE A 143 4.11 0.45 14.70
CA PHE A 143 2.89 0.03 15.40
C PHE A 143 3.08 0.06 16.92
N PRO A 144 3.44 1.21 17.53
CA PRO A 144 3.79 1.29 18.95
C PRO A 144 2.68 0.74 19.85
N ASP A 145 1.43 1.18 19.69
CA ASP A 145 0.28 0.65 20.45
C ASP A 145 0.11 -0.88 20.33
N GLY A 146 0.26 -1.38 19.09
CA GLY A 146 0.11 -2.79 18.79
C GLY A 146 1.20 -3.63 19.42
N TYR A 147 2.43 -3.11 19.39
CA TYR A 147 3.63 -3.68 19.99
C TYR A 147 3.53 -3.76 21.52
N GLU A 148 3.14 -2.66 22.19
CA GLU A 148 3.00 -2.65 23.66
C GLU A 148 1.94 -3.67 24.11
N LYS A 149 0.80 -3.72 23.41
CA LYS A 149 -0.27 -4.70 23.70
C LYS A 149 0.18 -6.15 23.46
N ALA A 150 1.00 -6.38 22.43
CA ALA A 150 1.44 -7.73 22.06
C ALA A 150 2.56 -8.26 22.94
N THR A 151 3.43 -7.38 23.45
CA THR A 151 4.66 -7.75 24.17
C THR A 151 4.61 -7.44 25.67
N GLY A 152 3.75 -6.51 26.08
CA GLY A 152 3.75 -5.95 27.44
C GLY A 152 4.89 -4.95 27.71
N GLU A 153 5.72 -4.64 26.71
CA GLU A 153 6.83 -3.70 26.84
C GLU A 153 6.37 -2.28 26.47
N THR A 154 6.81 -1.29 27.24
CA THR A 154 6.56 0.13 26.95
C THR A 154 7.50 0.64 25.86
N VAL A 155 6.98 1.36 24.87
CA VAL A 155 7.78 2.08 23.88
C VAL A 155 8.30 3.38 24.52
N LEU A 156 9.62 3.53 24.55
CA LEU A 156 10.28 4.72 25.09
C LEU A 156 10.44 5.81 24.02
N PRO A 157 10.63 7.08 24.41
CA PRO A 157 10.94 8.16 23.46
C PRO A 157 12.12 7.80 22.55
N GLY A 158 12.01 8.09 21.26
CA GLY A 158 13.02 7.79 20.25
C GLY A 158 12.95 6.36 19.68
N GLN A 159 12.07 5.51 20.20
CA GLN A 159 11.90 4.13 19.72
C GLN A 159 10.78 3.98 18.67
N SER A 160 9.95 5.01 18.48
CA SER A 160 8.90 5.05 17.47
C SER A 160 8.70 6.46 16.96
N SER A 161 9.01 6.70 15.69
CA SER A 161 8.74 7.99 15.03
C SER A 161 7.26 8.33 15.06
N VAL A 162 6.37 7.34 14.93
CA VAL A 162 4.91 7.53 15.02
C VAL A 162 4.53 8.09 16.39
N ARG A 163 4.93 7.42 17.49
CA ARG A 163 4.57 7.85 18.85
C ARG A 163 5.26 9.17 19.22
N ASP A 164 6.51 9.35 18.82
CA ASP A 164 7.24 10.59 19.06
C ASP A 164 6.53 11.76 18.35
N ARG A 165 6.12 11.58 17.08
CA ARG A 165 5.36 12.58 16.32
C ARG A 165 4.01 12.90 16.96
N GLU A 166 3.27 11.88 17.40
CA GLU A 166 2.00 12.07 18.12
C GLU A 166 2.20 12.88 19.41
N THR A 167 3.24 12.55 20.18
CA THR A 167 3.57 13.24 21.44
C THR A 167 3.96 14.68 21.20
N TRP A 168 4.79 14.93 20.18
CA TRP A 168 5.21 16.26 19.77
C TRP A 168 4.00 17.10 19.31
N LEU A 169 3.17 16.57 18.42
CA LEU A 169 1.96 17.27 17.96
C LEU A 169 0.99 17.58 19.10
N ALA A 170 0.86 16.69 20.09
CA ALA A 170 0.04 16.95 21.28
C ALA A 170 0.63 18.06 22.17
N ALA A 171 1.95 18.12 22.32
CA ALA A 171 2.63 19.19 23.07
C ALA A 171 2.50 20.56 22.38
N HIS A 172 2.45 20.58 21.05
CA HIS A 172 2.31 21.79 20.23
C HIS A 172 0.87 22.05 19.74
N ALA A 173 -0.14 21.46 20.40
CA ALA A 173 -1.53 21.54 19.96
C ALA A 173 -2.11 22.98 19.93
N ASP A 174 -1.58 23.87 20.77
CA ASP A 174 -1.98 25.29 20.89
C ASP A 174 -1.13 26.22 19.99
N GLU A 175 -0.20 25.67 19.22
CA GLU A 175 0.71 26.40 18.33
C GLU A 175 0.33 26.22 16.86
N TRP A 176 0.82 27.11 16.00
CA TRP A 176 0.60 26.99 14.55
C TRP A 176 1.65 26.07 13.93
N VAL A 177 1.30 24.80 13.77
CA VAL A 177 2.20 23.78 13.25
C VAL A 177 2.17 23.75 11.73
N CYS A 178 3.33 23.90 11.08
CA CYS A 178 3.46 23.83 9.63
C CYS A 178 2.97 22.47 9.07
N ARG A 179 2.10 22.53 8.07
CA ARG A 179 1.59 21.38 7.31
C ARG A 179 2.18 21.31 5.91
N SER A 180 2.31 22.46 5.25
CA SER A 180 2.90 22.57 3.93
C SER A 180 3.53 23.94 3.73
N ALA A 181 4.40 24.05 2.73
CA ALA A 181 5.09 25.30 2.43
C ALA A 181 5.28 25.47 0.93
N THR A 182 5.23 26.71 0.46
CA THR A 182 5.43 27.08 -0.95
C THR A 182 6.44 28.20 -1.06
N ASP A 183 7.45 28.01 -1.90
CA ASP A 183 8.43 29.04 -2.26
C ASP A 183 7.74 30.18 -3.03
N LEU A 184 7.91 31.44 -2.61
CA LEU A 184 7.35 32.62 -3.27
C LEU A 184 8.33 33.35 -4.21
N GLY A 185 9.60 32.93 -4.26
CA GLY A 185 10.62 33.43 -5.19
C GLY A 185 11.33 34.72 -4.76
N ASP A 186 10.93 35.36 -3.67
CA ASP A 186 11.45 36.65 -3.16
C ASP A 186 12.25 36.52 -1.85
N GLY A 187 12.75 35.31 -1.56
CA GLY A 187 13.39 35.01 -0.28
C GLY A 187 12.39 34.71 0.85
N THR A 188 11.09 34.62 0.55
CA THR A 188 10.07 34.18 1.50
C THR A 188 9.44 32.84 1.14
N VAL A 189 8.71 32.28 2.09
CA VAL A 189 7.98 31.03 1.99
C VAL A 189 6.58 31.26 2.55
N ALA A 190 5.56 30.88 1.79
CA ALA A 190 4.19 30.78 2.30
C ALA A 190 4.06 29.46 3.06
N VAL A 191 3.95 29.52 4.38
CA VAL A 191 3.76 28.36 5.25
C VAL A 191 2.28 28.23 5.56
N THR A 192 1.68 27.10 5.18
CA THR A 192 0.35 26.69 5.62
C THR A 192 0.49 25.95 6.94
N ALA A 193 -0.11 26.50 8.00
CA ALA A 193 -0.07 25.94 9.35
C ALA A 193 -1.46 25.63 9.87
N THR A 194 -1.55 24.64 10.75
CA THR A 194 -2.81 24.17 11.33
C THR A 194 -2.76 24.32 12.85
N ARG A 195 -3.88 24.76 13.44
CA ARG A 195 -4.08 24.81 14.90
C ARG A 195 -5.55 24.56 15.22
N HIS A 196 -5.86 23.61 16.10
CA HIS A 196 -7.23 23.19 16.44
C HIS A 196 -8.16 22.91 15.23
N GLY A 197 -7.60 22.40 14.12
CA GLY A 197 -8.34 22.15 12.89
C GLY A 197 -8.57 23.38 12.00
N GLU A 198 -8.21 24.59 12.45
CA GLU A 198 -8.13 25.77 11.60
C GLU A 198 -6.85 25.72 10.77
N GLU A 199 -6.92 26.11 9.51
CA GLU A 199 -5.78 26.22 8.61
C GLU A 199 -5.58 27.67 8.17
N LYS A 200 -4.36 28.17 8.31
CA LYS A 200 -3.96 29.53 7.93
C LYS A 200 -2.64 29.54 7.20
N ARG A 201 -2.38 30.62 6.46
CA ARG A 201 -1.13 30.80 5.73
C ARG A 201 -0.37 32.00 6.27
N PHE A 202 0.94 31.86 6.35
CA PHE A 202 1.82 32.88 6.89
C PHE A 202 3.02 33.09 5.98
N VAL A 203 3.48 34.33 5.87
CA VAL A 203 4.76 34.63 5.21
C VAL A 203 5.88 34.46 6.22
N VAL A 204 6.82 33.57 5.90
CA VAL A 204 8.01 33.30 6.72
C VAL A 204 9.26 33.57 5.86
N PRO A 205 10.29 34.26 6.38
CA PRO A 205 11.58 34.37 5.68
C PRO A 205 12.18 32.99 5.39
N ARG A 206 12.77 32.78 4.21
CA ARG A 206 13.36 31.50 3.81
C ARG A 206 14.42 31.01 4.79
N GLU A 207 15.31 31.91 5.21
CA GLU A 207 16.39 31.59 6.13
C GLU A 207 15.82 31.07 7.46
N GLU A 208 14.81 31.76 8.00
CA GLU A 208 14.12 31.34 9.22
C GLU A 208 13.41 29.98 9.04
N TYR A 209 12.62 29.82 7.98
CA TYR A 209 11.95 28.54 7.69
C TYR A 209 12.94 27.38 7.53
N SER A 210 14.15 27.64 7.05
CA SER A 210 15.18 26.62 6.83
C SER A 210 15.75 26.06 8.13
N THR A 211 15.73 26.82 9.24
CA THR A 211 16.18 26.36 10.56
C THR A 211 15.42 25.12 11.07
N ARG A 212 14.19 24.86 10.57
CA ARG A 212 13.43 23.65 10.92
C ARG A 212 14.22 22.36 10.66
N THR A 213 15.15 22.36 9.69
CA THR A 213 15.95 21.17 9.37
C THR A 213 17.00 20.86 10.43
N GLU A 214 17.32 21.84 11.27
CA GLU A 214 18.24 21.72 12.41
C GLU A 214 17.53 21.28 13.68
N ASN A 215 16.19 21.25 13.71
CA ASN A 215 15.41 20.80 14.86
C ASN A 215 15.66 19.31 15.11
N THR A 216 16.24 19.00 16.27
CA THR A 216 16.57 17.64 16.74
C THR A 216 15.57 17.08 17.74
N GLU A 217 14.51 17.82 18.05
CA GLU A 217 13.45 17.38 18.95
C GLU A 217 12.75 16.13 18.38
N LEU A 218 12.55 15.14 19.25
CA LEU A 218 11.90 13.88 18.88
C LEU A 218 10.47 14.16 18.40
N GLY A 219 10.10 13.57 17.26
CA GLY A 219 8.77 13.73 16.68
C GLY A 219 8.54 15.02 15.90
N ALA A 220 9.45 15.99 15.97
CA ALA A 220 9.31 17.24 15.24
C ALA A 220 9.38 17.04 13.71
N GLU A 221 10.12 16.03 13.23
CA GLU A 221 10.22 15.67 11.80
C GLU A 221 10.55 16.87 10.89
N LYS A 222 11.41 17.79 11.36
CA LYS A 222 11.77 19.03 10.66
C LYS A 222 10.55 19.92 10.38
N THR A 223 9.53 19.85 11.23
CA THR A 223 8.34 20.71 11.17
C THR A 223 8.67 22.09 11.72
N PHE A 224 8.15 23.12 11.07
CA PHE A 224 8.28 24.51 11.49
C PHE A 224 7.09 24.93 12.35
N ILE A 225 7.32 25.68 13.42
CA ILE A 225 6.26 26.32 14.21
C ILE A 225 6.18 27.79 13.80
N VAL A 226 5.00 28.21 13.39
CA VAL A 226 4.72 29.60 13.04
C VAL A 226 4.43 30.40 14.31
N ASP A 227 5.07 31.56 14.40
CA ASP A 227 4.78 32.57 15.42
C ASP A 227 3.94 33.70 14.78
N PRO A 228 2.63 33.80 15.10
CA PRO A 228 1.74 34.79 14.49
C PRO A 228 2.08 36.23 14.88
N THR A 229 2.94 36.44 15.88
CA THR A 229 3.43 37.78 16.25
C THR A 229 4.58 38.25 15.35
N ARG A 230 5.28 37.31 14.71
CA ARG A 230 6.43 37.55 13.83
C ARG A 230 6.12 37.30 12.36
N HIS A 231 5.21 36.37 12.06
CA HIS A 231 4.87 35.95 10.72
C HIS A 231 3.51 36.52 10.32
N ARG A 232 3.50 37.31 9.25
CA ARG A 232 2.29 37.96 8.76
C ARG A 232 1.35 36.93 8.14
N GLU A 233 0.12 36.87 8.62
CA GLU A 233 -0.96 36.08 8.01
C GLU A 233 -1.21 36.57 6.56
N LEU A 234 -1.24 35.62 5.62
CA LEU A 234 -1.66 35.85 4.25
C LEU A 234 -3.18 35.78 4.17
N PRO A 235 -3.82 36.61 3.33
CA PRO A 235 -5.22 36.40 3.02
C PRO A 235 -5.41 35.01 2.42
N PRO A 236 -6.60 34.40 2.59
CA PRO A 236 -6.93 33.16 1.89
C PRO A 236 -6.68 33.35 0.40
N GLU A 237 -6.06 32.34 -0.21
CA GLU A 237 -5.80 32.40 -1.65
C GLU A 237 -7.15 32.53 -2.36
N PRO A 238 -7.30 33.45 -3.33
CA PRO A 238 -8.53 33.53 -4.08
C PRO A 238 -8.75 32.19 -4.75
N VAL A 239 -9.85 31.52 -4.41
CA VAL A 239 -10.27 30.30 -5.10
C VAL A 239 -10.53 30.71 -6.54
N LYS A 240 -9.60 30.38 -7.44
CA LYS A 240 -9.81 30.59 -8.86
C LYS A 240 -11.05 29.77 -9.23
N PRO A 241 -12.14 30.40 -9.72
CA PRO A 241 -13.32 29.65 -10.11
C PRO A 241 -12.88 28.65 -11.17
N LYS A 242 -13.14 27.37 -10.91
CA LYS A 242 -12.79 26.31 -11.85
C LYS A 242 -13.71 26.40 -13.06
N THR A 243 -13.16 26.08 -14.22
CA THR A 243 -13.88 26.14 -15.49
C THR A 243 -14.70 24.87 -15.66
N PRO A 244 -16.04 24.93 -15.80
CA PRO A 244 -16.84 23.74 -16.04
C PRO A 244 -16.34 22.95 -17.26
N ALA A 245 -16.20 21.63 -17.11
CA ALA A 245 -15.72 20.79 -18.20
C ALA A 245 -16.77 20.70 -19.33
N PRO A 246 -16.36 20.76 -20.62
CA PRO A 246 -17.26 20.53 -21.74
C PRO A 246 -17.96 19.17 -21.64
N ARG A 247 -19.25 19.13 -22.00
CA ARG A 247 -20.10 17.93 -21.93
C ARG A 247 -20.45 17.44 -23.33
N PHE A 248 -20.23 16.15 -23.56
CA PHE A 248 -20.48 15.46 -24.82
C PHE A 248 -21.53 14.36 -24.59
N HIS A 249 -22.60 14.41 -25.39
CA HIS A 249 -23.82 13.62 -25.18
C HIS A 249 -24.09 12.56 -26.26
N GLY A 250 -23.28 12.53 -27.33
CA GLY A 250 -23.54 11.71 -28.51
C GLY A 250 -23.04 10.28 -28.39
N VAL A 251 -23.84 9.33 -28.89
CA VAL A 251 -23.46 7.93 -29.10
C VAL A 251 -23.89 7.48 -30.48
N ASP A 252 -22.93 7.25 -31.37
CA ASP A 252 -23.17 6.72 -32.72
C ASP A 252 -22.72 5.26 -32.82
N THR A 253 -23.69 4.35 -32.98
CA THR A 253 -23.44 2.91 -33.16
C THR A 253 -23.64 2.44 -34.60
N SER A 254 -23.86 3.36 -35.54
CA SER A 254 -24.15 3.06 -36.94
C SER A 254 -22.98 2.36 -37.64
N ALA A 255 -21.75 2.81 -37.37
CA ALA A 255 -20.52 2.26 -37.93
C ALA A 255 -20.07 0.91 -37.30
N LEU A 256 -20.76 0.43 -36.26
CA LEU A 256 -20.40 -0.81 -35.58
C LEU A 256 -20.96 -2.05 -36.30
N THR A 257 -20.20 -3.15 -36.29
CA THR A 257 -20.74 -4.47 -36.64
C THR A 257 -21.85 -4.89 -35.67
N ASP A 258 -22.72 -5.83 -36.05
CA ASP A 258 -23.85 -6.24 -35.21
C ASP A 258 -23.42 -6.79 -33.84
N LEU A 259 -22.31 -7.53 -33.78
CA LEU A 259 -21.75 -8.02 -32.52
C LEU A 259 -21.25 -6.87 -31.63
N GLN A 260 -20.55 -5.90 -32.21
CA GLN A 260 -20.07 -4.72 -31.49
C GLN A 260 -21.24 -3.85 -31.01
N ARG A 261 -22.25 -3.64 -31.86
CA ARG A 261 -23.47 -2.89 -31.54
C ARG A 261 -24.24 -3.54 -30.40
N SER A 262 -24.43 -4.86 -30.45
CA SER A 262 -25.07 -5.62 -29.37
C SER A 262 -24.31 -5.48 -28.05
N ARG A 263 -22.98 -5.60 -28.06
CA ARG A 263 -22.14 -5.38 -26.87
C ARG A 263 -22.27 -3.95 -26.33
N ALA A 264 -22.15 -2.94 -27.19
CA ALA A 264 -22.28 -1.53 -26.79
C ALA A 264 -23.67 -1.24 -26.20
N ASN A 265 -24.74 -1.77 -26.80
CA ASN A 265 -26.11 -1.62 -26.29
C ASN A 265 -26.29 -2.26 -24.91
N ASN A 266 -25.74 -3.45 -24.68
CA ASN A 266 -25.77 -4.07 -23.35
C ASN A 266 -25.03 -3.22 -22.30
N GLU A 267 -23.93 -2.59 -22.68
CA GLU A 267 -23.20 -1.68 -21.80
C GLU A 267 -23.92 -0.37 -21.53
N LEU A 268 -24.62 0.18 -22.53
CA LEU A 268 -25.47 1.36 -22.39
C LEU A 268 -26.58 1.13 -21.35
N CYS A 269 -27.05 -0.11 -21.19
CA CYS A 269 -28.03 -0.50 -20.16
C CYS A 269 -27.43 -0.77 -18.78
N LYS A 270 -26.09 -0.83 -18.61
CA LYS A 270 -25.46 -1.03 -17.30
C LYS A 270 -25.77 0.15 -16.39
N ARG A 271 -26.11 -0.14 -15.14
CA ARG A 271 -26.44 0.86 -14.12
C ARG A 271 -25.22 1.21 -13.27
N TRP A 272 -25.08 2.49 -12.99
CA TRP A 272 -24.04 3.07 -12.16
C TRP A 272 -24.69 3.86 -11.02
N ARG A 273 -24.06 3.81 -9.85
CA ARG A 273 -24.48 4.57 -8.68
C ARG A 273 -23.50 5.72 -8.46
N SER A 274 -24.02 6.94 -8.37
CA SER A 274 -23.27 8.15 -8.00
C SER A 274 -23.10 8.27 -6.49
N GLU A 275 -22.20 9.14 -6.04
CA GLU A 275 -21.97 9.41 -4.61
C GLU A 275 -23.21 9.93 -3.88
N ASP A 276 -24.08 10.66 -4.59
CA ASP A 276 -25.37 11.14 -4.06
C ASP A 276 -26.46 10.03 -3.97
N GLY A 277 -26.10 8.79 -4.33
CA GLY A 277 -26.95 7.61 -4.23
C GLY A 277 -27.88 7.38 -5.41
N ARG A 278 -27.96 8.29 -6.40
CA ARG A 278 -28.75 8.08 -7.62
C ARG A 278 -28.21 6.92 -8.44
N VAL A 279 -29.10 6.25 -9.16
CA VAL A 279 -28.75 5.13 -10.05
C VAL A 279 -29.21 5.46 -11.45
N ARG A 280 -28.28 5.51 -12.39
CA ARG A 280 -28.51 5.82 -13.81
C ARG A 280 -27.90 4.76 -14.69
N THR A 281 -28.48 4.52 -15.85
CA THR A 281 -27.88 3.73 -16.91
C THR A 281 -26.72 4.50 -17.56
N MET A 282 -25.79 3.79 -18.18
CA MET A 282 -24.71 4.42 -18.95
C MET A 282 -25.26 5.31 -20.07
N ARG A 283 -26.39 4.92 -20.69
CA ARG A 283 -27.09 5.76 -21.67
C ARG A 283 -27.52 7.10 -21.06
N GLU A 284 -28.23 7.07 -19.92
CA GLU A 284 -28.66 8.30 -19.23
C GLU A 284 -27.46 9.15 -18.80
N ILE A 285 -26.37 8.55 -18.35
CA ILE A 285 -25.15 9.30 -17.99
C ILE A 285 -24.57 10.03 -19.21
N ILE A 286 -24.49 9.36 -20.37
CA ILE A 286 -23.96 10.00 -21.57
C ILE A 286 -24.95 11.03 -22.10
N GLU A 287 -26.21 10.66 -22.31
CA GLU A 287 -27.20 11.50 -23.00
C GLU A 287 -27.72 12.64 -22.12
N ASP A 288 -27.97 12.42 -20.81
CA ASP A 288 -28.52 13.45 -19.92
C ASP A 288 -27.42 14.31 -19.27
N GLU A 289 -26.38 13.67 -18.71
CA GLU A 289 -25.35 14.38 -17.93
C GLU A 289 -24.15 14.80 -18.78
N GLY A 290 -23.83 14.03 -19.81
CA GLY A 290 -22.68 14.25 -20.68
C GLY A 290 -21.37 13.80 -20.07
N ILE A 291 -20.55 13.15 -20.89
CA ILE A 291 -19.17 12.83 -20.52
C ILE A 291 -18.23 13.96 -20.95
N THR A 292 -17.06 14.03 -20.33
CA THR A 292 -16.05 15.07 -20.66
C THR A 292 -15.02 14.61 -21.69
N GLY A 293 -14.98 13.32 -21.95
CA GLY A 293 -14.01 12.72 -22.86
C GLY A 293 -13.83 11.25 -22.59
N LYS A 294 -12.87 10.67 -23.30
CA LYS A 294 -12.54 9.26 -23.23
C LYS A 294 -11.04 9.08 -23.06
N THR A 295 -10.65 7.98 -22.44
CA THR A 295 -9.24 7.63 -22.23
C THR A 295 -9.07 6.12 -22.34
N ALA A 296 -7.83 5.67 -22.48
CA ALA A 296 -7.48 4.26 -22.41
C ALA A 296 -6.04 4.10 -21.95
N TYR A 297 -5.79 3.12 -21.09
CA TYR A 297 -4.46 2.80 -20.58
C TYR A 297 -4.18 1.31 -20.73
N THR A 298 -2.90 0.94 -20.68
CA THR A 298 -2.49 -0.47 -20.70
C THR A 298 -2.39 -0.95 -19.26
N SER A 299 -3.02 -2.08 -18.96
CA SER A 299 -2.96 -2.76 -17.67
C SER A 299 -2.82 -4.26 -17.94
N ASN A 300 -1.78 -4.90 -17.39
CA ASN A 300 -1.50 -6.34 -17.57
C ASN A 300 -1.54 -6.79 -19.05
N GLY A 301 -0.83 -6.08 -19.93
CA GLY A 301 -0.80 -6.36 -21.37
C GLY A 301 -2.11 -6.15 -22.14
N LYS A 302 -3.18 -5.69 -21.49
CA LYS A 302 -4.49 -5.40 -22.10
C LYS A 302 -4.76 -3.91 -22.10
N THR A 303 -5.45 -3.44 -23.15
CA THR A 303 -5.92 -2.06 -23.19
C THR A 303 -7.30 -1.96 -22.55
N GLU A 304 -7.40 -1.18 -21.48
CA GLU A 304 -8.66 -0.83 -20.84
C GLU A 304 -9.16 0.51 -21.40
N TYR A 305 -10.46 0.58 -21.69
CA TYR A 305 -11.11 1.75 -22.29
C TYR A 305 -12.09 2.35 -21.30
N HIS A 306 -12.02 3.67 -21.14
CA HIS A 306 -12.80 4.39 -20.14
C HIS A 306 -13.46 5.63 -20.74
N LEU A 307 -14.69 5.89 -20.30
CA LEU A 307 -15.32 7.21 -20.44
C LEU A 307 -15.05 8.00 -19.15
N SER A 308 -14.82 9.29 -19.27
CA SER A 308 -14.42 10.13 -18.14
C SER A 308 -15.39 11.30 -17.95
N SER A 309 -15.75 11.59 -16.70
CA SER A 309 -16.62 12.69 -16.33
C SER A 309 -16.01 13.46 -15.16
N TYR A 310 -15.48 14.64 -15.46
CA TYR A 310 -14.92 15.58 -14.50
C TYR A 310 -15.90 16.73 -14.30
N ALA A 311 -15.93 17.35 -13.12
CA ALA A 311 -16.77 18.53 -12.93
C ALA A 311 -16.17 19.73 -13.69
N ASN A 312 -14.85 19.91 -13.60
CA ASN A 312 -14.13 21.04 -14.17
C ASN A 312 -12.92 20.60 -15.00
N VAL A 313 -12.41 21.51 -15.84
CA VAL A 313 -11.24 21.28 -16.69
C VAL A 313 -9.98 21.05 -15.86
N GLU A 314 -9.85 21.79 -14.75
CA GLU A 314 -8.70 21.78 -13.84
C GLU A 314 -8.71 20.61 -12.84
N ASP A 315 -9.79 19.83 -12.81
CA ASP A 315 -9.88 18.70 -11.90
C ASP A 315 -8.95 17.56 -12.34
N SER A 316 -8.09 17.12 -11.42
CA SER A 316 -7.18 15.98 -11.62
C SER A 316 -7.87 14.63 -11.43
N SER A 317 -9.08 14.61 -10.88
CA SER A 317 -9.88 13.42 -10.63
C SER A 317 -11.35 13.63 -11.00
N GLY A 318 -12.01 12.57 -11.40
CA GLY A 318 -13.42 12.54 -11.81
C GLY A 318 -13.91 11.11 -11.93
N TYR A 319 -15.15 10.92 -12.34
CA TYR A 319 -15.69 9.58 -12.59
C TYR A 319 -15.04 8.97 -13.83
N SER A 320 -14.68 7.69 -13.71
CA SER A 320 -14.13 6.89 -14.80
C SER A 320 -14.94 5.62 -14.95
N PHE A 321 -15.52 5.44 -16.13
CA PHE A 321 -16.41 4.32 -16.42
C PHE A 321 -15.72 3.33 -17.37
N PRO A 322 -15.30 2.14 -16.91
CA PRO A 322 -14.80 1.10 -17.80
C PRO A 322 -15.88 0.67 -18.80
N VAL A 323 -15.52 0.69 -20.07
CA VAL A 323 -16.37 0.32 -21.19
C VAL A 323 -15.60 -0.57 -22.18
N SER A 324 -16.32 -1.28 -23.05
CA SER A 324 -15.67 -1.93 -24.18
C SER A 324 -15.13 -0.92 -25.19
N LYS A 325 -14.16 -1.36 -26.00
CA LYS A 325 -13.70 -0.57 -27.15
C LYS A 325 -14.85 -0.18 -28.09
N ALA A 326 -15.85 -1.06 -28.27
CA ALA A 326 -16.98 -0.79 -29.16
C ALA A 326 -17.79 0.41 -28.69
N LEU A 327 -18.13 0.48 -27.40
CA LEU A 327 -18.81 1.64 -26.83
C LEU A 327 -17.89 2.87 -26.84
N TRP A 328 -16.61 2.72 -26.48
CA TRP A 328 -15.63 3.81 -26.51
C TRP A 328 -15.47 4.47 -27.90
N ASP A 329 -15.49 3.67 -28.97
CA ASP A 329 -15.45 4.17 -30.35
C ASP A 329 -16.77 4.86 -30.72
N ALA A 330 -17.91 4.36 -30.24
CA ALA A 330 -19.24 4.89 -30.52
C ALA A 330 -19.57 6.20 -29.79
N VAL A 331 -18.96 6.47 -28.63
CA VAL A 331 -19.20 7.72 -27.91
C VAL A 331 -18.47 8.88 -28.57
N GLU A 332 -19.23 9.93 -28.90
CA GLU A 332 -18.80 11.15 -29.59
C GLU A 332 -18.15 12.14 -28.61
N ALA A 333 -17.02 11.75 -28.03
CA ALA A 333 -16.25 12.59 -27.13
C ALA A 333 -14.75 12.51 -27.43
N PRO A 334 -13.96 13.55 -27.10
CA PRO A 334 -12.53 13.60 -27.41
C PRO A 334 -11.75 12.57 -26.60
N ASP A 335 -10.77 11.92 -27.24
CA ASP A 335 -9.73 11.17 -26.53
C ASP A 335 -8.80 12.17 -25.84
N ARG A 336 -8.90 12.24 -24.51
CA ARG A 336 -8.18 13.23 -23.68
C ARG A 336 -6.71 12.92 -23.52
N ARG A 337 -6.24 11.79 -24.05
CA ARG A 337 -4.83 11.42 -23.94
C ARG A 337 -3.96 12.37 -24.74
N THR A 338 -2.79 12.69 -24.20
CA THR A 338 -1.77 13.44 -24.93
C THR A 338 -1.14 12.58 -26.03
N GLU A 339 -0.35 13.20 -26.91
CA GLU A 339 0.38 12.46 -27.94
C GLU A 339 1.35 11.47 -27.29
N ALA A 340 2.06 11.92 -26.26
CA ALA A 340 2.97 11.12 -25.46
C ALA A 340 2.26 9.94 -24.79
N GLN A 341 1.07 10.14 -24.24
CA GLN A 341 0.31 9.06 -23.61
C GLN A 341 -0.13 8.00 -24.64
N ARG A 342 -0.57 8.40 -25.83
CA ARG A 342 -0.91 7.46 -26.91
C ARG A 342 0.32 6.72 -27.44
N ALA A 343 1.45 7.41 -27.60
CA ALA A 343 2.69 6.81 -28.04
C ALA A 343 3.25 5.84 -26.99
N GLY A 344 3.25 6.23 -25.71
CA GLY A 344 3.62 5.38 -24.58
C GLY A 344 2.78 4.09 -24.53
N GLN A 345 1.46 4.20 -24.69
CA GLN A 345 0.60 3.01 -24.74
C GLN A 345 0.98 2.03 -25.88
N LYS A 346 1.38 2.54 -27.06
CA LYS A 346 1.87 1.68 -28.15
C LYS A 346 3.18 1.00 -27.77
N ALA A 347 4.09 1.72 -27.12
CA ALA A 347 5.34 1.17 -26.61
C ALA A 347 5.09 0.07 -25.57
N ASP A 348 4.20 0.28 -24.60
CA ASP A 348 3.85 -0.72 -23.58
C ASP A 348 3.33 -2.01 -24.21
N ARG A 349 2.44 -1.90 -25.21
CA ARG A 349 1.93 -3.09 -25.94
C ARG A 349 3.03 -3.82 -26.72
N ALA A 350 4.01 -3.09 -27.25
CA ALA A 350 5.13 -3.70 -27.95
C ALA A 350 6.12 -4.35 -26.97
N PHE A 351 6.32 -3.73 -25.79
CA PHE A 351 7.11 -4.30 -24.70
C PHE A 351 6.55 -5.65 -24.26
N GLU A 352 5.24 -5.73 -24.04
CA GLU A 352 4.56 -6.98 -23.66
C GLU A 352 4.70 -8.07 -24.73
N ARG A 353 4.60 -7.71 -26.01
CA ARG A 353 4.87 -8.65 -27.11
C ARG A 353 6.32 -9.14 -27.11
N TRP A 354 7.27 -8.25 -26.80
CA TRP A 354 8.68 -8.61 -26.70
C TRP A 354 8.95 -9.56 -25.52
N GLN A 355 8.35 -9.30 -24.36
CA GLN A 355 8.50 -10.17 -23.19
C GLN A 355 7.99 -11.59 -23.45
N ASN A 356 6.88 -11.70 -24.18
CA ASN A 356 6.23 -12.99 -24.49
C ASN A 356 6.72 -13.66 -25.78
N ALA A 357 7.73 -13.11 -26.46
CA ALA A 357 8.25 -13.65 -27.73
C ALA A 357 9.53 -14.46 -27.52
N ASP A 358 9.68 -15.51 -28.33
CA ASP A 358 10.84 -16.41 -28.33
C ASP A 358 11.59 -16.41 -29.68
N GLY A 359 12.86 -16.86 -29.63
CA GLY A 359 13.68 -17.06 -30.83
C GLY A 359 13.83 -15.82 -31.73
N ASN A 360 13.62 -16.00 -33.04
CA ASN A 360 13.77 -14.93 -34.02
C ASN A 360 12.67 -13.86 -33.92
N ASP A 361 11.49 -14.22 -33.40
CA ASP A 361 10.38 -13.29 -33.21
C ASP A 361 10.65 -12.35 -32.02
N ARG A 362 11.41 -12.79 -31.02
CA ARG A 362 11.88 -11.93 -29.92
C ARG A 362 12.73 -10.77 -30.42
N LYS A 363 13.64 -11.01 -31.38
CA LYS A 363 14.49 -9.95 -31.97
C LYS A 363 13.65 -8.91 -32.71
N LYS A 364 12.66 -9.35 -33.49
CA LYS A 364 11.74 -8.45 -34.21
C LYS A 364 10.86 -7.65 -33.25
N ALA A 365 10.30 -8.31 -32.23
CA ALA A 365 9.47 -7.67 -31.22
C ALA A 365 10.26 -6.63 -30.40
N LYS A 366 11.53 -6.93 -30.07
CA LYS A 366 12.44 -5.98 -29.41
C LYS A 366 12.65 -4.73 -30.26
N ALA A 367 13.00 -4.89 -31.55
CA ALA A 367 13.21 -3.75 -32.44
C ALA A 367 11.95 -2.89 -32.62
N ALA A 368 10.77 -3.52 -32.66
CA ALA A 368 9.49 -2.82 -32.71
C ALA A 368 9.22 -2.03 -31.42
N TYR A 369 9.52 -2.61 -30.25
CA TYR A 369 9.44 -1.92 -28.96
C TYR A 369 10.39 -0.72 -28.90
N GLU A 370 11.67 -0.90 -29.21
CA GLU A 370 12.68 0.17 -29.17
C GLU A 370 12.28 1.37 -30.05
N LYS A 371 11.74 1.10 -31.23
CA LYS A 371 11.21 2.14 -32.12
C LYS A 371 10.05 2.91 -31.48
N LEU A 372 9.05 2.21 -30.95
CA LEU A 372 7.87 2.83 -30.36
C LEU A 372 8.18 3.56 -29.04
N ALA A 373 9.14 3.06 -28.26
CA ALA A 373 9.64 3.71 -27.07
C ALA A 373 10.32 5.05 -27.43
N ALA A 374 11.16 5.07 -28.45
CA ALA A 374 11.78 6.29 -28.94
C ALA A 374 10.74 7.31 -29.45
N GLU A 375 9.69 6.87 -30.15
CA GLU A 375 8.58 7.74 -30.56
C GLU A 375 7.84 8.34 -29.35
N ALA A 376 7.63 7.55 -28.29
CA ALA A 376 7.01 8.03 -27.05
C ALA A 376 7.88 9.06 -26.33
N ASP A 377 9.19 8.84 -26.25
CA ASP A 377 10.12 9.79 -25.63
C ASP A 377 10.22 11.10 -26.41
N GLN A 378 10.21 11.03 -27.74
CA GLN A 378 10.15 12.23 -28.58
C GLN A 378 8.84 13.02 -28.38
N ALA A 379 7.71 12.33 -28.24
CA ALA A 379 6.43 12.99 -27.94
C ALA A 379 6.44 13.66 -26.55
N ARG A 380 7.00 12.98 -25.53
CA ARG A 380 7.19 13.57 -24.18
C ARG A 380 8.09 14.80 -24.21
N ALA A 381 9.15 14.77 -25.03
CA ALA A 381 10.05 15.91 -25.19
C ALA A 381 9.33 17.10 -25.83
N ARG A 382 8.59 16.89 -26.93
CA ARG A 382 7.77 17.95 -27.57
C ARG A 382 6.76 18.57 -26.61
N GLU A 383 6.09 17.75 -25.80
CA GLU A 383 5.11 18.23 -24.82
C GLU A 383 5.77 19.06 -23.69
N ARG A 384 6.95 18.65 -23.23
CA ARG A 384 7.73 19.41 -22.23
C ARG A 384 8.22 20.75 -22.79
N ASP A 385 8.71 20.77 -24.03
CA ASP A 385 9.21 21.98 -24.68
C ASP A 385 8.06 22.97 -24.97
N ALA A 386 6.85 22.47 -25.23
CA ALA A 386 5.66 23.31 -25.42
C ALA A 386 5.06 23.87 -24.11
N ALA A 387 5.48 23.33 -22.96
CA ALA A 387 5.02 23.75 -21.64
C ALA A 387 5.95 24.76 -20.94
N GLN A 388 7.14 25.00 -21.51
CA GLN A 388 8.08 26.07 -21.15
C GLN A 388 7.74 27.35 -21.90
#